data_AF-A0A7C4CUQ1-F1
#
_entry.id   AF-A0A7C4CUQ1-F1
#
_cell.length_a   1.000
_cell.length_b   1.000
_cell.length_c   1.000
_cell.angle_alpha   90.00
_cell.angle_beta   90.00
_cell.angle_gamma   90.00
#
_symmetry.space_group_name_H-M   'P 1'
#
loop_
_entity.id
_entity.type
_entity.pdbx_description
1 polymer ?
#
loop_
_entity_poly.entity_id
_entity_poly.type
_entity_poly.pdbx_seq_one_letter_code
_entity_poly.pdbx_strand_id
1 'polypeptide(L)'
;MPAFNIHRLSHAALNVSNIERAREFYVDILGFVEVEKNGDELYLKGVEEGQHHSLILKKGEPTGLVYAGFRVSSPEDLDRARSYYESRGCRVTKYKEKAVDDALLVIDMFGVPMLFYYDMEYTGDLGLKFHVYKGAPPVRIHHVNLGLKTHDLEEGLRYYTEDLGFILTEYFLGPDGSKQIAWLTGRYIH
;
A
#
# COMPACT_ATOMS: atom_id res chain seq x y z
N MET A 1 2.03 15.04 17.50
CA MET A 1 2.47 13.65 17.30
C MET A 1 1.41 12.97 16.47
N PRO A 2 1.76 12.08 15.54
CA PRO A 2 0.76 11.42 14.69
C PRO A 2 -0.21 10.60 15.55
N ALA A 3 -1.42 10.38 15.03
CA ALA A 3 -2.45 9.59 15.71
C ALA A 3 -2.02 8.14 15.94
N PHE A 4 -1.22 7.60 15.02
CA PHE A 4 -0.57 6.30 15.07
C PHE A 4 0.66 6.33 14.15
N ASN A 5 1.59 5.40 14.33
CA ASN A 5 2.83 5.34 13.57
C ASN A 5 2.71 4.33 12.42
N ILE A 6 2.90 4.84 11.21
CA ILE A 6 3.07 4.05 10.00
C ILE A 6 4.57 3.81 9.81
N HIS A 7 4.96 2.55 9.65
CA HIS A 7 6.35 2.17 9.40
C HIS A 7 6.72 2.37 7.93
N ARG A 8 5.91 1.83 7.00
CA ARG A 8 6.12 1.99 5.55
C ARG A 8 4.90 1.59 4.73
N LEU A 9 4.89 2.01 3.46
CA LEU A 9 4.11 1.31 2.43
C LEU A 9 4.62 -0.14 2.33
N SER A 10 3.69 -1.08 2.33
CA SER A 10 3.99 -2.50 2.28
C SER A 10 3.58 -3.15 0.97
N HIS A 11 2.37 -2.88 0.51
CA HIS A 11 1.84 -3.52 -0.67
C HIS A 11 0.68 -2.71 -1.28
N ALA A 12 0.23 -3.11 -2.47
CA ALA A 12 -1.01 -2.66 -3.05
C ALA A 12 -1.84 -3.86 -3.54
N ALA A 13 -3.16 -3.78 -3.42
CA ALA A 13 -4.08 -4.74 -4.02
C ALA A 13 -4.81 -4.09 -5.20
N LEU A 14 -4.80 -4.76 -6.35
CA LEU A 14 -5.42 -4.30 -7.59
C LEU A 14 -6.45 -5.31 -8.09
N ASN A 15 -7.63 -4.82 -8.46
CA ASN A 15 -8.57 -5.58 -9.26
C ASN A 15 -8.12 -5.57 -10.72
N VAL A 16 -8.10 -6.77 -11.32
CA VAL A 16 -7.81 -7.01 -12.73
C VAL A 16 -8.97 -7.77 -13.36
N SER A 17 -9.27 -7.48 -14.63
CA SER A 17 -10.38 -8.11 -15.35
C SER A 17 -10.06 -9.56 -15.78
N ASN A 18 -8.78 -9.89 -15.93
CA ASN A 18 -8.31 -11.23 -16.30
C ASN A 18 -7.01 -11.56 -15.57
N ILE A 19 -7.06 -12.54 -14.66
CA ILE A 19 -5.94 -12.87 -13.78
C ILE A 19 -4.79 -13.56 -14.53
N GLU A 20 -5.09 -14.36 -15.56
CA GLU A 20 -4.10 -15.04 -16.39
C GLU A 20 -3.27 -14.03 -17.20
N ARG A 21 -3.91 -13.07 -17.87
CA ARG A 21 -3.22 -11.99 -18.59
C ARG A 21 -2.42 -11.09 -17.66
N ALA A 22 -2.95 -10.81 -16.46
CA ALA A 22 -2.23 -10.05 -15.47
C ALA A 22 -0.98 -10.82 -15.00
N ARG A 23 -1.08 -12.13 -14.77
CA ARG A 23 0.06 -12.99 -14.44
C ARG A 23 1.13 -12.95 -15.55
N GLU A 24 0.75 -13.12 -16.81
CA GLU A 24 1.68 -13.03 -17.95
C GLU A 24 2.45 -11.69 -17.92
N PHE A 25 1.75 -10.58 -17.69
CA PHE A 25 2.37 -9.28 -17.62
C PHE A 25 3.28 -9.09 -16.40
N TYR A 26 2.76 -9.29 -15.19
CA TYR A 26 3.51 -8.99 -13.97
C TYR A 26 4.61 -10.02 -13.69
N VAL A 27 4.37 -11.31 -13.95
CA VAL A 27 5.33 -12.38 -13.65
C VAL A 27 6.25 -12.62 -14.84
N ASP A 28 5.71 -12.89 -16.02
CA ASP A 28 6.52 -13.39 -17.14
C ASP A 28 7.24 -12.25 -17.89
N ILE A 29 6.62 -11.07 -18.01
CA ILE A 29 7.23 -9.89 -18.66
C ILE A 29 8.02 -9.05 -17.66
N LEU A 30 7.40 -8.57 -16.58
CA LEU A 30 8.06 -7.69 -15.62
C LEU A 30 9.02 -8.45 -14.70
N GLY A 31 8.76 -9.72 -14.39
CA GLY A 31 9.64 -10.52 -13.53
C GLY A 31 9.32 -10.43 -12.04
N PHE A 32 8.09 -10.06 -11.64
CA PHE A 32 7.67 -10.25 -10.26
C PHE A 32 7.76 -11.72 -9.85
N VAL A 33 8.08 -11.95 -8.58
CA VAL A 33 8.12 -13.28 -7.99
C VAL A 33 6.70 -13.66 -7.59
N GLU A 34 6.16 -14.70 -8.22
CA GLU A 34 4.90 -15.32 -7.79
C GLU A 34 5.15 -16.13 -6.51
N VAL A 35 4.53 -15.70 -5.41
CA VAL A 35 4.65 -16.34 -4.09
C VAL A 35 3.53 -17.34 -3.88
N GLU A 36 2.31 -16.94 -4.19
CA GLU A 36 1.14 -17.80 -4.06
C GLU A 36 0.07 -17.42 -5.09
N LYS A 37 -0.61 -18.44 -5.64
CA LYS A 37 -1.90 -18.28 -6.33
C LYS A 37 -2.99 -18.96 -5.50
N ASN A 38 -4.03 -18.22 -5.14
CA ASN A 38 -5.14 -18.72 -4.36
C ASN A 38 -6.47 -18.36 -5.04
N GLY A 39 -7.02 -19.32 -5.81
CA GLY A 39 -8.23 -19.09 -6.60
C GLY A 39 -8.03 -17.96 -7.62
N ASP A 40 -8.82 -16.91 -7.45
CA ASP A 40 -8.84 -15.71 -8.29
C ASP A 40 -7.87 -14.59 -7.81
N GLU A 41 -6.98 -14.91 -6.86
CA GLU A 41 -5.97 -13.98 -6.33
C GLU A 41 -4.55 -14.47 -6.62
N LEU A 42 -3.67 -13.54 -6.95
CA LEU A 42 -2.24 -13.75 -7.21
C LEU A 42 -1.41 -12.83 -6.31
N TYR A 43 -0.50 -13.43 -5.54
CA TYR A 43 0.34 -12.76 -4.57
C TYR A 43 1.77 -12.70 -5.09
N LEU A 44 2.26 -11.46 -5.27
CA LEU A 44 3.51 -11.16 -5.93
C LEU A 44 4.43 -10.36 -5.03
N LYS A 45 5.74 -10.52 -5.21
CA LYS A 45 6.75 -9.68 -4.57
C LYS A 45 7.93 -9.36 -5.48
N GLY A 46 8.63 -8.28 -5.16
CA GLY A 46 9.93 -7.96 -5.70
C GLY A 46 11.03 -8.85 -5.11
N VAL A 47 12.19 -8.84 -5.75
CA VAL A 47 13.28 -9.77 -5.43
C VAL A 47 13.97 -9.48 -4.09
N GLU A 48 13.94 -8.25 -3.59
CA GLU A 48 14.50 -7.85 -2.28
C GLU A 48 13.42 -7.75 -1.18
N GLU A 49 12.23 -8.31 -1.41
CA GLU A 49 11.14 -8.29 -0.43
C GLU A 49 11.08 -9.61 0.33
N GLY A 50 11.32 -9.53 1.63
CA GLY A 50 11.27 -10.68 2.53
C GLY A 50 9.86 -11.12 2.91
N GLN A 51 8.89 -10.19 2.91
CA GLN A 51 7.50 -10.46 3.27
C GLN A 51 6.75 -11.22 2.16
N HIS A 52 5.60 -11.81 2.50
CA HIS A 52 4.82 -12.65 1.59
C HIS A 52 4.44 -11.95 0.29
N HIS A 53 4.09 -10.67 0.30
CA HIS A 53 3.71 -9.96 -0.92
C HIS A 53 3.92 -8.45 -0.81
N SER A 54 4.05 -7.82 -1.97
CA SER A 54 4.02 -6.37 -2.16
C SER A 54 3.02 -5.93 -3.24
N LEU A 55 2.50 -6.88 -4.01
CA LEU A 55 1.44 -6.66 -4.97
C LEU A 55 0.47 -7.85 -4.93
N ILE A 56 -0.81 -7.56 -4.81
CA ILE A 56 -1.88 -8.54 -4.92
C ILE A 56 -2.71 -8.20 -6.14
N LEU A 57 -2.91 -9.16 -7.03
CA LEU A 57 -3.82 -9.04 -8.16
C LEU A 57 -5.04 -9.90 -7.87
N LYS A 58 -6.23 -9.31 -7.94
CA LYS A 58 -7.50 -9.98 -7.67
C LYS A 58 -8.36 -9.90 -8.92
N LYS A 59 -8.97 -11.00 -9.34
CA LYS A 59 -9.97 -10.93 -10.41
C LYS A 59 -11.20 -10.18 -9.89
N GLY A 60 -11.58 -9.08 -10.53
CA GLY A 60 -12.70 -8.28 -10.06
C GLY A 60 -12.96 -7.03 -10.89
N GLU A 61 -14.14 -6.44 -10.67
CA GLU A 61 -14.59 -5.20 -11.30
C GLU A 61 -15.10 -4.23 -10.23
N PRO A 62 -14.91 -2.90 -10.39
CA PRO A 62 -14.12 -2.28 -11.44
C PRO A 62 -12.62 -2.59 -11.28
N THR A 63 -11.88 -2.63 -12.39
CA THR A 63 -10.41 -2.71 -12.37
C THR A 63 -9.80 -1.48 -11.70
N GLY A 64 -8.71 -1.66 -10.95
CA GLY A 64 -8.01 -0.56 -10.28
C GLY A 64 -7.67 -0.85 -8.82
N LEU A 65 -7.37 0.20 -8.06
CA LEU A 65 -6.97 0.08 -6.67
C LEU A 65 -8.09 -0.48 -5.79
N VAL A 66 -7.80 -1.57 -5.08
CA VAL A 66 -8.64 -2.10 -4.00
C VAL A 66 -8.25 -1.45 -2.68
N TYR A 67 -6.95 -1.41 -2.36
CA TYR A 67 -6.37 -0.65 -1.25
C TYR A 67 -4.86 -0.48 -1.40
N ALA A 68 -4.33 0.54 -0.73
CA ALA A 68 -2.90 0.66 -0.42
C ALA A 68 -2.63 0.12 0.99
N GLY A 69 -1.72 -0.83 1.12
CA GLY A 69 -1.37 -1.52 2.36
C GLY A 69 -0.17 -0.90 3.06
N PHE A 70 -0.34 -0.53 4.32
CA PHE A 70 0.67 0.09 5.16
C PHE A 70 0.96 -0.79 6.38
N ARG A 71 2.25 -1.02 6.63
CA ARG A 71 2.68 -1.66 7.87
C ARG A 71 2.72 -0.60 8.97
N VAL A 72 2.05 -0.83 10.09
CA VAL A 72 2.17 0.00 11.29
C VAL A 72 3.38 -0.43 12.13
N SER A 73 3.86 0.45 13.01
CA SER A 73 5.10 0.20 13.77
C SER A 73 4.94 -0.76 14.94
N SER A 74 3.73 -0.95 15.46
CA SER A 74 3.43 -1.91 16.54
C SER A 74 1.99 -2.44 16.44
N PRO A 75 1.64 -3.55 17.12
CA PRO A 75 0.25 -4.00 17.22
C PRO A 75 -0.67 -2.92 17.80
N GLU A 76 -0.19 -2.16 18.79
CA GLU A 76 -0.95 -1.08 19.41
C GLU A 76 -1.22 0.08 18.43
N ASP A 77 -0.35 0.30 17.44
CA ASP A 77 -0.63 1.26 16.36
C ASP A 77 -1.83 0.84 15.51
N LEU A 78 -2.11 -0.47 15.38
CA LEU A 78 -3.29 -0.95 14.66
C LEU A 78 -4.58 -0.60 15.42
N ASP A 79 -4.57 -0.74 16.75
CA ASP A 79 -5.68 -0.34 17.61
C ASP A 79 -5.86 1.19 17.66
N ARG A 80 -4.76 1.94 17.67
CA ARG A 80 -4.77 3.41 17.55
C ARG A 80 -5.36 3.85 16.21
N ALA A 81 -4.96 3.21 15.11
CA ALA A 81 -5.51 3.48 13.78
C ALA A 81 -7.02 3.25 13.75
N ARG A 82 -7.49 2.10 14.28
CA ARG A 82 -8.93 1.82 14.43
C ARG A 82 -9.66 2.94 15.19
N SER A 83 -9.19 3.25 16.39
CA SER A 83 -9.81 4.27 17.26
C SER A 83 -9.83 5.65 16.60
N TYR A 84 -8.73 6.04 15.95
CA TYR A 84 -8.62 7.30 15.24
C TYR A 84 -9.67 7.39 14.11
N TYR A 85 -9.72 6.41 13.21
CA TYR A 85 -10.64 6.46 12.07
C TYR A 85 -12.11 6.33 12.49
N GLU A 86 -12.43 5.50 13.49
CA GLU A 86 -13.78 5.43 14.05
C GLU A 86 -14.22 6.76 14.66
N SER A 87 -13.35 7.45 15.40
CA SER A 87 -13.64 8.77 15.97
C SER A 87 -13.90 9.86 14.93
N ARG A 88 -13.41 9.65 13.70
CA ARG A 88 -13.59 10.55 12.54
C ARG A 88 -14.81 10.16 11.69
N GLY A 89 -15.54 9.12 12.07
CA GLY A 89 -16.69 8.61 11.32
C GLY A 89 -16.32 7.88 10.03
N CYS A 90 -15.05 7.49 9.86
CA CYS A 90 -14.62 6.67 8.73
C CYS A 90 -15.18 5.25 8.84
N ARG A 91 -15.36 4.60 7.68
CA ARG A 91 -15.69 3.18 7.65
C ARG A 91 -14.44 2.37 7.96
N VAL A 92 -14.51 1.61 9.05
CA VAL A 92 -13.44 0.72 9.51
C VAL A 92 -13.95 -0.72 9.50
N THR A 93 -13.18 -1.65 8.97
CA THR A 93 -13.61 -3.05 8.83
C THR A 93 -12.42 -3.98 9.09
N LYS A 94 -12.61 -4.99 9.94
CA LYS A 94 -11.62 -6.07 10.07
C LYS A 94 -11.50 -6.79 8.73
N TYR A 95 -10.28 -6.93 8.24
CA TYR A 95 -10.01 -7.51 6.94
C TYR A 95 -9.19 -8.78 7.09
N LYS A 96 -9.52 -9.80 6.29
CA LYS A 96 -8.76 -11.04 6.23
C LYS A 96 -7.93 -11.01 4.96
N GLU A 97 -6.61 -11.00 5.12
CA GLU A 97 -5.64 -11.08 4.03
C GLU A 97 -4.77 -12.32 4.23
N LYS A 98 -4.35 -12.94 3.13
CA LYS A 98 -3.49 -14.12 3.20
C LYS A 98 -2.14 -13.72 3.81
N ALA A 99 -1.61 -14.58 4.68
CA ALA A 99 -0.33 -14.38 5.36
C ALA A 99 -0.25 -13.15 6.28
N VAL A 100 -1.38 -12.54 6.63
CA VAL A 100 -1.48 -11.44 7.59
C VAL A 100 -2.41 -11.83 8.74
N ASP A 101 -1.95 -11.67 9.97
CA ASP A 101 -2.66 -12.15 11.16
C ASP A 101 -3.85 -11.24 11.56
N ASP A 102 -3.62 -9.93 11.60
CA ASP A 102 -4.67 -8.94 11.88
C ASP A 102 -4.47 -7.72 10.97
N ALA A 103 -5.57 -7.35 10.28
CA ALA A 103 -5.58 -6.24 9.36
C ALA A 103 -6.88 -5.43 9.47
N LEU A 104 -6.74 -4.14 9.20
CA LEU A 104 -7.80 -3.15 9.25
C LEU A 104 -7.93 -2.50 7.89
N LEU A 105 -9.08 -2.67 7.22
CA LEU A 105 -9.41 -1.90 6.03
C LEU A 105 -10.19 -0.65 6.43
N VAL A 106 -9.71 0.49 5.96
CA VAL A 106 -10.28 1.81 6.22
C VAL A 106 -10.56 2.51 4.90
N ILE A 107 -11.68 3.22 4.82
CA ILE A 107 -11.89 4.25 3.80
C ILE A 107 -11.67 5.60 4.48
N ASP A 108 -10.60 6.31 4.09
CA ASP A 108 -10.23 7.59 4.72
C ASP A 108 -11.22 8.73 4.39
N MET A 109 -10.96 9.91 4.93
CA MET A 109 -11.82 11.10 4.74
C MET A 109 -11.92 11.55 3.27
N PHE A 110 -10.97 11.16 2.42
CA PHE A 110 -10.94 11.48 0.99
C PHE A 110 -11.45 10.32 0.11
N GLY A 111 -11.92 9.24 0.73
CA GLY A 111 -12.42 8.06 0.05
C GLY A 111 -11.34 7.10 -0.43
N VAL A 112 -10.10 7.22 0.06
CA VAL A 112 -8.99 6.33 -0.27
C VAL A 112 -9.10 5.05 0.58
N PRO A 113 -9.11 3.86 -0.05
CA PRO A 113 -9.03 2.61 0.68
C PRO A 113 -7.59 2.32 1.14
N MET A 114 -7.40 2.18 2.44
CA MET A 114 -6.12 1.88 3.08
C MET A 114 -6.24 0.63 3.94
N LEU A 115 -5.31 -0.31 3.79
CA LEU A 115 -5.18 -1.46 4.67
C LEU A 115 -4.03 -1.21 5.66
N PHE A 116 -4.27 -1.37 6.95
CA PHE A 116 -3.25 -1.31 7.99
C PHE A 116 -3.05 -2.69 8.60
N TYR A 117 -1.81 -3.09 8.82
CA TYR A 117 -1.46 -4.35 9.48
C TYR A 117 -0.11 -4.22 10.21
N TYR A 118 0.19 -5.13 11.13
CA TYR A 118 1.48 -5.16 11.82
C TYR A 118 2.40 -6.30 11.36
N ASP A 119 1.90 -7.52 11.30
CA ASP A 119 2.71 -8.71 11.00
C ASP A 119 2.24 -9.45 9.75
N MET A 120 3.21 -9.88 8.94
CA MET A 120 3.00 -10.61 7.70
C MET A 120 4.08 -11.68 7.57
N GLU A 121 3.71 -12.86 7.09
CA GLU A 121 4.63 -13.99 6.90
C GLU A 121 5.90 -13.59 6.13
N TYR A 122 7.04 -14.03 6.64
CA TYR A 122 8.33 -13.90 5.97
C TYR A 122 8.60 -15.09 5.06
N THR A 123 8.73 -14.85 3.75
CA THR A 123 8.92 -15.87 2.71
C THR A 123 10.35 -15.89 2.15
N GLY A 124 11.28 -15.15 2.75
CA GLY A 124 12.70 -15.14 2.39
C GLY A 124 13.08 -14.12 1.32
N ASP A 125 14.33 -13.68 1.36
CA ASP A 125 14.91 -12.74 0.40
C ASP A 125 15.54 -13.46 -0.81
N LEU A 126 15.35 -12.91 -2.01
CA LEU A 126 15.94 -13.38 -3.27
C LEU A 126 16.99 -12.41 -3.82
N GLY A 127 17.33 -11.33 -3.12
CA GLY A 127 18.22 -10.23 -3.54
C GLY A 127 19.60 -10.65 -4.08
N LEU A 128 20.10 -11.80 -3.63
CA LEU A 128 21.38 -12.36 -4.09
C LEU A 128 21.23 -13.63 -4.94
N LYS A 129 19.99 -14.09 -5.18
CA LYS A 129 19.71 -15.30 -5.95
C LYS A 129 19.52 -14.94 -7.43
N PHE A 130 20.52 -14.29 -8.03
CA PHE A 130 20.45 -13.79 -9.42
C PHE A 130 20.06 -14.86 -10.46
N HIS A 131 20.35 -16.14 -10.19
CA HIS A 131 19.97 -17.26 -11.04
C HIS A 131 18.47 -17.53 -11.13
N VAL A 132 17.65 -16.99 -10.22
CA VAL A 132 16.17 -17.12 -10.27
C VAL A 132 15.49 -15.93 -10.96
N TYR A 133 16.25 -14.88 -11.32
CA TYR A 133 15.68 -13.66 -11.88
C TYR A 133 15.20 -13.89 -13.30
N LYS A 134 14.07 -13.27 -13.63
CA LYS A 134 13.47 -13.26 -14.97
C LYS A 134 13.29 -11.82 -15.40
N GLY A 135 13.63 -11.50 -16.65
CA GLY A 135 13.48 -10.15 -17.19
C GLY A 135 14.27 -9.10 -16.39
N ALA A 136 13.64 -7.96 -16.13
CA ALA A 136 14.16 -6.89 -15.28
C ALA A 136 13.30 -6.80 -14.00
N PRO A 137 13.49 -7.72 -13.05
CA PRO A 137 12.55 -7.91 -11.95
C PRO A 137 12.51 -6.67 -11.04
N PRO A 138 11.30 -6.24 -10.61
CA PRO A 138 11.17 -5.21 -9.60
C PRO A 138 11.88 -5.61 -8.31
N VAL A 139 12.60 -4.65 -7.72
CA VAL A 139 13.39 -4.88 -6.51
C VAL A 139 12.49 -4.85 -5.28
N ARG A 140 11.68 -3.79 -5.13
CA ARG A 140 10.69 -3.60 -4.05
C ARG A 140 9.55 -2.71 -4.54
N ILE A 141 8.40 -2.74 -3.86
CA ILE A 141 7.44 -1.64 -3.97
C ILE A 141 8.06 -0.36 -3.40
N HIS A 142 7.80 0.78 -4.04
CA HIS A 142 8.39 2.05 -3.63
C HIS A 142 7.35 3.04 -3.11
N HIS A 143 6.34 3.36 -3.91
CA HIS A 143 5.33 4.36 -3.57
C HIS A 143 4.01 4.09 -4.29
N VAL A 144 2.95 4.73 -3.81
CA VAL A 144 1.66 4.86 -4.50
C VAL A 144 1.41 6.34 -4.78
N ASN A 145 0.67 6.64 -5.85
CA ASN A 145 0.17 7.97 -6.13
C ASN A 145 -1.36 7.93 -6.04
N LEU A 146 -1.93 8.80 -5.21
CA LEU A 146 -3.34 8.77 -4.84
C LEU A 146 -4.01 10.07 -5.28
N GLY A 147 -5.07 9.95 -6.09
CA GLY A 147 -5.96 11.07 -6.38
C GLY A 147 -6.94 11.29 -5.24
N LEU A 148 -6.84 12.44 -4.56
CA LEU A 148 -7.73 12.79 -3.46
C LEU A 148 -9.00 13.46 -3.98
N LYS A 149 -10.15 13.10 -3.39
CA LYS A 149 -11.44 13.75 -3.68
C LYS A 149 -11.57 15.07 -2.92
N THR A 150 -10.73 16.03 -3.22
CA THR A 150 -10.79 17.40 -2.69
C THR A 150 -10.39 18.41 -3.76
N HIS A 151 -10.92 19.63 -3.66
CA HIS A 151 -10.49 20.77 -4.47
C HIS A 151 -9.35 21.54 -3.83
N ASP A 152 -9.06 21.30 -2.55
CA ASP A 152 -7.97 21.92 -1.81
C ASP A 152 -6.97 20.85 -1.35
N LEU A 153 -5.86 20.72 -2.06
CA LEU A 153 -4.82 19.76 -1.71
C LEU A 153 -4.19 20.05 -0.33
N GLU A 154 -4.26 21.29 0.17
CA GLU A 154 -3.77 21.62 1.52
C GLU A 154 -4.55 20.86 2.60
N GLU A 155 -5.84 20.60 2.39
CA GLU A 155 -6.63 19.80 3.31
C GLU A 155 -6.12 18.36 3.41
N GLY A 156 -5.87 17.74 2.24
CA GLY A 156 -5.24 16.42 2.16
C GLY A 156 -3.87 16.41 2.82
N LEU A 157 -3.06 17.42 2.53
CA LEU A 157 -1.71 17.54 3.09
C LEU A 157 -1.73 17.63 4.61
N ARG A 158 -2.58 18.48 5.20
CA ARG A 158 -2.71 18.56 6.67
C ARG A 158 -3.02 17.19 7.27
N TYR A 159 -3.96 16.45 6.70
CA TYR A 159 -4.27 15.09 7.16
C TYR A 159 -3.06 14.15 7.07
N TYR A 160 -2.42 14.04 5.90
CA TYR A 160 -1.29 13.11 5.75
C TYR A 160 -0.07 13.53 6.60
N THR A 161 0.17 14.82 6.80
CA THR A 161 1.34 15.29 7.57
C THR A 161 1.10 15.39 9.07
N GLU A 162 -0.02 15.95 9.50
CA GLU A 162 -0.31 16.21 10.91
C GLU A 162 -0.87 14.97 11.61
N ASP A 163 -1.82 14.29 10.97
CA ASP A 163 -2.50 13.15 11.58
C ASP A 163 -1.73 11.84 11.35
N LEU A 164 -1.30 11.58 10.11
CA LEU A 164 -0.56 10.34 9.77
C LEU A 164 0.96 10.46 9.93
N GLY A 165 1.49 11.68 10.11
CA GLY A 165 2.91 11.89 10.40
C GLY A 165 3.86 11.76 9.21
N PHE A 166 3.35 11.77 7.97
CA PHE A 166 4.20 11.87 6.79
C PHE A 166 4.89 13.24 6.73
N ILE A 167 5.98 13.30 5.97
CA ILE A 167 6.75 14.52 5.73
C ILE A 167 6.55 14.93 4.28
N LEU A 168 6.04 16.13 4.05
CA LEU A 168 5.99 16.75 2.73
C LEU A 168 7.42 17.04 2.25
N THR A 169 7.83 16.48 1.11
CA THR A 169 9.15 16.69 0.52
C THR A 169 9.10 17.69 -0.62
N GLU A 170 8.18 17.51 -1.56
CA GLU A 170 8.06 18.28 -2.79
C GLU A 170 6.60 18.50 -3.15
N TYR A 171 6.31 19.57 -3.91
CA TYR A 171 5.00 19.81 -4.47
C TYR A 171 5.09 20.64 -5.76
N PHE A 172 4.06 20.51 -6.60
CA PHE A 172 3.89 21.30 -7.81
C PHE A 172 2.77 22.32 -7.63
N LEU A 173 3.02 23.57 -8.04
CA LEU A 173 2.04 24.66 -7.98
C LEU A 173 1.34 24.84 -9.33
N GLY A 174 0.02 25.01 -9.29
CA GLY A 174 -0.79 25.41 -10.44
C GLY A 174 -0.61 26.89 -10.78
N PRO A 175 -1.19 27.34 -11.92
CA PRO A 175 -1.11 28.74 -12.35
C PRO A 175 -1.69 29.76 -11.37
N ASP A 176 -2.62 29.34 -10.51
CA ASP A 176 -3.25 30.14 -9.45
C ASP A 176 -2.48 30.10 -8.12
N GLY A 177 -1.31 29.42 -8.08
CA GLY A 177 -0.50 29.25 -6.88
C GLY A 177 -0.99 28.16 -5.92
N SER A 178 -2.04 27.41 -6.26
CA SER A 178 -2.50 26.27 -5.46
C SER A 178 -1.60 25.05 -5.64
N LYS A 179 -1.44 24.22 -4.59
CA LYS A 179 -0.74 22.93 -4.72
C LYS A 179 -1.61 21.95 -5.50
N GLN A 180 -1.05 21.31 -6.52
CA GLN A 180 -1.76 20.37 -7.41
C GLN A 180 -1.27 18.93 -7.26
N ILE A 181 0.02 18.75 -6.97
CA ILE A 181 0.64 17.45 -6.73
C ILE A 181 1.60 17.63 -5.57
N ALA A 182 1.70 16.64 -4.69
CA ALA A 182 2.65 16.64 -3.59
C ALA A 182 3.23 15.25 -3.36
N TRP A 183 4.49 15.21 -2.96
CA TRP A 183 5.21 14.01 -2.58
C TRP A 183 5.46 14.02 -1.09
N LEU A 184 5.14 12.89 -0.46
CA LEU A 184 5.27 12.71 0.98
C LEU A 184 6.10 11.46 1.26
N THR A 185 6.92 11.50 2.31
CA THR A 185 7.72 10.37 2.78
C THR A 185 7.38 10.02 4.22
N GLY A 186 7.48 8.74 4.57
CA GLY A 186 7.41 8.30 5.96
C GLY A 186 8.68 8.68 6.73
N ARG A 187 8.59 8.67 8.07
CA ARG A 187 9.77 8.73 8.93
C ARG A 187 10.43 7.35 8.97
N TYR A 188 11.58 7.21 8.31
CA TYR A 188 12.43 6.04 8.50
C TYR A 188 13.04 6.11 9.91
N ILE A 189 12.55 5.26 10.81
CA ILE A 189 13.20 5.02 12.10
C ILE A 189 13.93 3.68 11.95
N HIS A 190 15.25 3.73 11.95
CA HIS A 190 16.13 2.55 11.88
C HIS A 190 16.02 1.70 13.14
#